data_AF-B2AN62-F1
#
_entry.id   AF-B2AN62-F1
#
_cell.length_a   1.000
_cell.length_b   1.000
_cell.length_c   1.000
_cell.angle_alpha   90.00
_cell.angle_beta   90.00
_cell.angle_gamma   90.00
#
_symmetry.space_group_name_H-M   'P 1'
#
loop_
_entity.id
_entity.type
_entity.pdbx_description
1 polymer ?
#
loop_
_entity_poly.entity_id
_entity_poly.type
_entity_poly.pdbx_seq_one_letter_code
_entity_poly.pdbx_strand_id
1 'polypeptide(L)'
;MFIHPILKSFRSLHKHPSPQPDPSNLPNSSPSPITTISPTHANIPPCTMSTPTPYKQIRALHTPRSITLYQAYNHPIASAAVSAQSLTASPLFKTTRMTWIKPSWAWMLYRSGYSFKDANQSRILALTMSHEDFLWLLSQGVVSHRSPEEKGDQGGKKLGGVRIQWDPERDVKMERMGYRSIQIGIPGGEVCERWVGMVKKIEDVTDKARELKRVIDERPEVTVGVLKEMGLVPEEKVFEIEDEEVRRRLGMDWPVEPE
;
A
#
# COMPACT_ATOMS: atom_id res chain seq x y z
N MET A 1 -34.78 -29.45 -23.37
CA MET A 1 -35.67 -29.15 -22.23
C MET A 1 -35.50 -27.66 -21.94
N PHE A 2 -36.23 -26.77 -22.61
CA PHE A 2 -37.52 -26.18 -22.16
C PHE A 2 -37.38 -25.65 -20.72
N ILE A 3 -37.56 -24.38 -20.35
CA ILE A 3 -38.48 -23.32 -20.83
C ILE A 3 -37.90 -21.91 -20.49
N HIS A 4 -38.28 -20.90 -21.29
CA HIS A 4 -38.02 -19.45 -21.24
C HIS A 4 -38.86 -18.68 -20.15
N PRO A 5 -38.77 -17.33 -20.02
CA PRO A 5 -38.78 -16.56 -18.77
C PRO A 5 -40.10 -15.80 -18.48
N ILE A 6 -40.17 -15.07 -17.37
CA ILE A 6 -41.26 -14.12 -17.08
C ILE A 6 -40.69 -12.72 -16.81
N LEU A 7 -40.92 -11.81 -17.75
CA LEU A 7 -41.05 -10.37 -17.50
C LEU A 7 -42.41 -10.08 -16.87
N LYS A 8 -42.48 -9.20 -15.86
CA LYS A 8 -43.61 -8.29 -15.68
C LYS A 8 -43.13 -6.90 -15.25
N SER A 9 -43.36 -5.97 -16.16
CA SER A 9 -43.46 -4.52 -16.00
C SER A 9 -44.52 -4.13 -14.97
N PHE A 10 -44.27 -3.12 -14.14
CA PHE A 10 -45.31 -2.27 -13.57
C PHE A 10 -44.84 -0.81 -13.41
N ARG A 11 -45.35 0.00 -14.34
CA ARG A 11 -45.88 1.38 -14.24
C ARG A 11 -45.30 2.35 -13.20
N SER A 12 -44.69 3.40 -13.79
CA SER A 12 -44.67 4.79 -13.38
C SER A 12 -45.97 5.28 -12.73
N LEU A 13 -45.83 5.96 -11.58
CA LEU A 13 -46.82 6.86 -11.01
C LEU A 13 -46.21 8.26 -10.93
N HIS A 14 -46.74 9.16 -11.75
CA HIS A 14 -46.59 10.60 -11.60
C HIS A 14 -47.28 11.06 -10.32
N LYS A 15 -46.59 11.86 -9.51
CA LYS A 15 -47.22 12.81 -8.59
C LYS A 15 -46.58 14.18 -8.73
N HIS A 16 -47.46 15.14 -8.93
CA HIS A 16 -47.23 16.56 -9.18
C HIS A 16 -46.51 17.27 -8.02
N PRO A 17 -45.84 18.42 -8.30
CA PRO A 17 -45.03 19.15 -7.36
C PRO A 17 -45.85 19.96 -6.35
N SER A 18 -45.39 20.01 -5.10
CA SER A 18 -45.89 20.95 -4.09
C SER A 18 -45.22 22.33 -4.26
N PRO A 19 -45.97 23.43 -4.04
CA PRO A 19 -45.54 24.78 -4.40
C PRO A 19 -44.52 25.38 -3.41
N GLN A 20 -43.57 26.15 -3.96
CA GLN A 20 -42.66 27.05 -3.24
C GLN A 20 -43.41 28.34 -2.83
N PRO A 21 -43.19 28.90 -1.64
CA PRO A 21 -43.60 30.28 -1.34
C PRO A 21 -42.57 31.31 -1.85
N ASP A 22 -43.09 32.31 -2.55
CA ASP A 22 -42.42 33.49 -3.12
C ASP A 22 -41.95 34.48 -2.01
N PRO A 23 -40.89 35.28 -2.22
CA PRO A 23 -40.20 36.04 -1.19
C PRO A 23 -40.73 37.48 -1.12
N SER A 24 -41.53 37.79 -0.11
CA SER A 24 -41.87 39.20 0.18
C SER A 24 -42.39 39.35 1.61
N ASN A 25 -41.51 39.74 2.53
CA ASN A 25 -41.81 40.67 3.63
C ASN A 25 -40.55 40.98 4.45
N LEU A 26 -39.85 42.03 4.04
CA LEU A 26 -38.91 42.78 4.85
C LEU A 26 -39.62 44.05 5.34
N PRO A 27 -39.64 44.34 6.65
CA PRO A 27 -39.80 45.71 7.11
C PRO A 27 -38.43 46.32 7.44
N ASN A 28 -38.19 47.46 6.80
CA ASN A 28 -37.14 48.43 7.04
C ASN A 28 -36.95 48.76 8.53
N SER A 29 -35.69 48.84 8.97
CA SER A 29 -35.29 49.57 10.16
C SER A 29 -34.00 50.34 9.85
N SER A 30 -34.10 51.67 9.87
CA SER A 30 -33.00 52.59 9.59
C SER A 30 -31.85 52.48 10.61
N PRO A 31 -30.60 52.78 10.21
CA PRO A 31 -29.41 52.44 10.96
C PRO A 31 -29.08 53.44 12.09
N SER A 32 -28.64 52.89 13.22
CA SER A 32 -28.00 53.62 14.32
C SER A 32 -26.51 53.90 14.00
N PRO A 33 -25.88 54.91 14.64
CA PRO A 33 -24.59 55.45 14.20
C PRO A 33 -23.44 54.45 14.27
N ILE A 34 -22.65 54.44 13.21
CA ILE A 34 -21.41 53.66 13.02
C ILE A 34 -20.42 54.05 14.12
N THR A 35 -20.21 53.15 15.08
CA THR A 35 -19.01 53.15 15.90
C THR A 35 -17.96 52.35 15.14
N THR A 36 -16.87 53.01 14.74
CA THR A 36 -15.69 52.37 14.14
C THR A 36 -15.08 51.42 15.16
N ILE A 37 -15.40 50.12 15.04
CA ILE A 37 -14.69 49.04 15.73
C ILE A 37 -13.72 48.46 14.71
N SER A 38 -12.43 48.70 14.91
CA SER A 38 -11.35 48.08 14.13
C SER A 38 -11.53 46.56 14.15
N PRO A 39 -11.42 45.85 13.00
CA PRO A 39 -11.50 44.40 13.01
C PRO A 39 -10.24 43.89 13.73
N THR A 40 -10.45 43.38 14.94
CA THR A 40 -9.46 42.55 15.62
C THR A 40 -9.22 41.37 14.71
N HIS A 41 -7.98 41.26 14.21
CA HIS A 41 -7.53 40.18 13.34
C HIS A 41 -7.80 38.85 14.06
N ALA A 42 -8.91 38.19 13.74
CA ALA A 42 -9.20 36.86 14.22
C ALA A 42 -8.00 36.00 13.82
N ASN A 43 -7.36 35.44 14.82
CA ASN A 43 -6.23 34.55 14.66
C ASN A 43 -6.76 33.26 14.03
N ILE A 44 -6.92 33.27 12.70
CA ILE A 44 -7.19 32.05 11.93
C ILE A 44 -5.97 31.17 12.20
N PRO A 45 -6.11 30.01 12.87
CA PRO A 45 -4.99 29.10 13.02
C PRO A 45 -4.45 28.83 11.62
N PRO A 46 -3.13 28.91 11.39
CA PRO A 46 -2.57 28.64 10.08
C PRO A 46 -3.11 27.28 9.65
N CYS A 47 -3.89 27.29 8.57
CA CYS A 47 -4.37 26.08 7.91
C CYS A 47 -3.10 25.26 7.69
N THR A 48 -2.95 24.17 8.44
CA THR A 48 -1.75 23.36 8.42
C THR A 48 -1.66 22.81 7.00
N MET A 49 -0.86 23.47 6.17
CA MET A 49 -0.58 23.03 4.82
C MET A 49 0.06 21.66 4.95
N SER A 50 -0.73 20.61 4.73
CA SER A 50 -0.23 19.25 4.70
C SER A 50 0.83 19.21 3.62
N THR A 51 2.10 19.03 4.01
CA THR A 51 3.19 18.88 3.06
C THR A 51 2.84 17.74 2.10
N PRO A 52 2.93 17.95 0.77
CA PRO A 52 2.62 16.90 -0.19
C PRO A 52 3.51 15.67 0.08
N THR A 53 2.93 14.48 -0.05
CA THR A 53 3.67 13.23 0.18
C THR A 53 4.85 13.15 -0.79
N PRO A 54 6.09 12.87 -0.31
CA PRO A 54 7.25 12.73 -1.19
C PRO A 54 7.05 11.67 -2.27
N TYR A 55 7.62 11.91 -3.46
CA TYR A 55 7.45 11.01 -4.60
C TYR A 55 7.98 9.60 -4.36
N LYS A 56 9.10 9.45 -3.65
CA LYS A 56 9.66 8.16 -3.22
C LYS A 56 9.74 8.14 -1.69
N GLN A 57 8.96 7.26 -1.07
CA GLN A 57 8.91 7.13 0.38
C GLN A 57 8.65 5.68 0.77
N ILE A 58 9.33 5.19 1.80
CA ILE A 58 9.01 3.89 2.38
C ILE A 58 7.91 4.07 3.42
N ARG A 59 6.78 3.40 3.21
CA ARG A 59 5.68 3.32 4.18
C ARG A 59 5.49 1.86 4.55
N ALA A 60 5.39 1.58 5.84
CA ALA A 60 5.33 0.22 6.36
C ALA A 60 4.59 0.16 7.69
N LEU A 61 4.10 -1.02 8.05
CA LEU A 61 3.73 -1.29 9.43
C LEU A 61 5.00 -1.54 10.23
N HIS A 62 5.30 -0.66 11.19
CA HIS A 62 6.50 -0.79 12.02
C HIS A 62 6.24 -0.32 13.46
N THR A 63 7.01 -0.88 14.38
CA THR A 63 7.11 -0.44 15.78
C THR A 63 8.41 0.36 15.96
N PRO A 64 8.77 0.82 17.17
CA PRO A 64 10.09 1.42 17.41
C PRO A 64 11.28 0.48 17.20
N ARG A 65 11.07 -0.84 17.07
CA ARG A 65 12.17 -1.83 16.97
C ARG A 65 12.07 -2.78 15.78
N SER A 66 10.92 -2.83 15.12
CA SER A 66 10.65 -3.81 14.07
C SER A 66 9.85 -3.23 12.92
N ILE A 67 10.03 -3.81 11.75
CA ILE A 67 9.28 -3.50 10.53
C ILE A 67 8.66 -4.78 9.98
N THR A 68 7.48 -4.65 9.37
CA THR A 68 6.79 -5.72 8.66
C THR A 68 6.99 -5.57 7.17
N LEU A 69 7.33 -6.67 6.52
CA LEU A 69 7.49 -6.80 5.09
C LEU A 69 6.57 -7.90 4.59
N TYR A 70 6.03 -7.75 3.40
CA TYR A 70 5.12 -8.72 2.83
C TYR A 70 5.72 -9.46 1.64
N GLN A 71 5.35 -10.73 1.54
CA GLN A 71 5.67 -11.56 0.40
C GLN A 71 4.57 -12.59 0.15
N ALA A 72 4.32 -12.93 -1.12
CA ALA A 72 3.40 -14.00 -1.50
C ALA A 72 4.14 -15.30 -1.87
N TYR A 73 3.53 -16.42 -1.53
CA TYR A 73 4.03 -17.78 -1.71
C TYR A 73 2.91 -18.74 -2.12
N ASN A 74 3.29 -19.95 -2.57
CA ASN A 74 2.36 -21.07 -2.65
C ASN A 74 2.00 -21.58 -1.25
N HIS A 75 0.90 -22.35 -1.18
CA HIS A 75 0.42 -22.92 0.07
C HIS A 75 1.45 -23.79 0.81
N PRO A 76 2.17 -24.74 0.17
CA PRO A 76 3.15 -25.56 0.88
C PRO A 76 4.30 -24.78 1.53
N ILE A 77 4.83 -23.75 0.86
CA ILE A 77 5.88 -22.89 1.45
C ILE A 77 5.31 -22.11 2.63
N ALA A 78 4.16 -21.47 2.45
CA ALA A 78 3.56 -20.64 3.48
C ALA A 78 3.19 -21.43 4.75
N SER A 79 2.55 -22.59 4.59
CA SER A 79 2.16 -23.44 5.70
C SER A 79 3.38 -23.92 6.51
N ALA A 80 4.42 -24.41 5.84
CA ALA A 80 5.65 -24.82 6.50
C ALA A 80 6.34 -23.64 7.20
N ALA A 81 6.44 -22.49 6.52
CA ALA A 81 7.12 -21.32 7.05
C ALA A 81 6.45 -20.75 8.30
N VAL A 82 5.12 -20.69 8.31
CA VAL A 82 4.36 -20.23 9.47
C VAL A 82 4.46 -21.23 10.62
N SER A 83 4.32 -22.53 10.35
CA SER A 83 4.40 -23.57 11.39
C SER A 83 5.78 -23.65 12.05
N ALA A 84 6.85 -23.48 11.28
CA ALA A 84 8.22 -23.60 11.76
C ALA A 84 8.87 -22.24 12.09
N GLN A 85 8.17 -21.13 11.85
CA GLN A 85 8.71 -19.76 11.89
C GLN A 85 10.03 -19.62 11.10
N SER A 86 10.11 -20.25 9.93
CA SER A 86 11.30 -20.23 9.08
C SER A 86 10.94 -20.43 7.60
N LEU A 87 11.36 -19.52 6.73
CA LEU A 87 11.10 -19.61 5.28
C LEU A 87 11.75 -20.84 4.63
N THR A 88 12.84 -21.36 5.19
CA THR A 88 13.56 -22.54 4.69
C THR A 88 12.98 -23.86 5.18
N ALA A 89 11.90 -23.84 5.98
CA ALA A 89 11.24 -25.05 6.44
C ALA A 89 10.61 -25.88 5.29
N SER A 90 10.33 -25.25 4.15
CA SER A 90 9.87 -25.95 2.95
C SER A 90 11.04 -26.19 1.98
N PRO A 91 11.24 -27.42 1.47
CA PRO A 91 12.25 -27.68 0.44
C PRO A 91 11.93 -26.98 -0.91
N LEU A 92 10.71 -26.45 -1.06
CA LEU A 92 10.30 -25.68 -2.23
C LEU A 92 10.78 -24.22 -2.18
N PHE A 93 11.11 -23.69 -1.00
CA PHE A 93 11.77 -22.40 -0.88
C PHE A 93 13.24 -22.54 -1.29
N LYS A 94 13.68 -21.74 -2.26
CA LYS A 94 15.03 -21.80 -2.82
C LYS A 94 15.77 -20.50 -2.50
N THR A 95 16.80 -20.59 -1.66
CA THR A 95 17.72 -19.46 -1.38
C THR A 95 18.57 -19.09 -2.59
N THR A 96 18.65 -19.95 -3.62
CA THR A 96 19.46 -19.73 -4.82
C THR A 96 18.81 -18.79 -5.84
N ARG A 97 17.56 -18.39 -5.65
CA ARG A 97 16.82 -17.52 -6.59
C ARG A 97 16.54 -16.16 -5.96
N MET A 98 16.40 -15.15 -6.81
CA MET A 98 15.95 -13.82 -6.41
C MET A 98 14.55 -13.90 -5.77
N THR A 99 14.34 -13.19 -4.66
CA THR A 99 13.06 -13.06 -3.99
C THR A 99 12.69 -11.59 -3.77
N TRP A 100 11.40 -11.26 -3.72
CA TRP A 100 10.95 -9.86 -3.67
C TRP A 100 10.04 -9.59 -2.47
N ILE A 101 10.47 -8.68 -1.60
CA ILE A 101 9.73 -8.22 -0.42
C ILE A 101 9.17 -6.81 -0.65
N LYS A 102 8.07 -6.49 0.03
CA LYS A 102 7.36 -5.21 -0.10
C LYS A 102 6.96 -4.69 1.27
N PRO A 103 7.37 -3.49 1.69
CA PRO A 103 6.87 -2.89 2.92
C PRO A 103 5.39 -2.47 2.83
N SER A 104 4.93 -2.05 1.65
CA SER A 104 3.54 -1.61 1.40
C SER A 104 2.58 -2.79 1.25
N TRP A 105 1.54 -2.80 2.09
CA TRP A 105 0.43 -3.76 2.06
C TRP A 105 -0.33 -3.66 0.74
N ALA A 106 -0.74 -2.45 0.35
CA ALA A 106 -1.49 -2.23 -0.89
C ALA A 106 -0.69 -2.67 -2.12
N TRP A 107 0.62 -2.39 -2.16
CA TRP A 107 1.48 -2.85 -3.24
C TRP A 107 1.59 -4.38 -3.28
N MET A 108 1.68 -5.06 -2.12
CA MET A 108 1.63 -6.52 -2.07
C MET A 108 0.31 -7.08 -2.60
N LEU A 109 -0.82 -6.48 -2.22
CA LEU A 109 -2.14 -6.90 -2.70
C LEU A 109 -2.27 -6.74 -4.20
N TYR A 110 -1.83 -5.61 -4.75
CA TYR A 110 -1.80 -5.39 -6.20
C TYR A 110 -0.98 -6.46 -6.93
N ARG A 111 0.21 -6.79 -6.40
CA ARG A 111 1.12 -7.74 -7.05
C ARG A 111 0.59 -9.16 -7.04
N SER A 112 -0.10 -9.57 -5.96
CA SER A 112 -0.68 -10.91 -5.77
C SER A 112 -2.16 -11.01 -6.15
N GLY A 113 -2.81 -9.91 -6.56
CA GLY A 113 -4.26 -9.86 -6.77
C GLY A 113 -5.04 -10.31 -5.53
N TYR A 114 -4.70 -9.78 -4.35
CA TYR A 114 -5.26 -10.17 -3.06
C TYR A 114 -5.14 -11.68 -2.74
N SER A 115 -4.08 -12.34 -3.22
CA SER A 115 -3.84 -13.81 -3.20
C SER A 115 -4.60 -14.63 -4.26
N PHE A 116 -5.35 -14.01 -5.17
CA PHE A 116 -6.13 -14.74 -6.19
C PHE A 116 -5.47 -14.80 -7.57
N LYS A 117 -4.34 -14.10 -7.78
CA LYS A 117 -3.75 -13.95 -9.12
C LYS A 117 -3.08 -15.21 -9.67
N ASP A 118 -2.39 -15.97 -8.82
CA ASP A 118 -1.57 -17.11 -9.23
C ASP A 118 -1.48 -18.12 -8.07
N ALA A 119 -1.52 -19.42 -8.37
CA ALA A 119 -1.42 -20.47 -7.36
C ALA A 119 -0.09 -20.42 -6.57
N ASN A 120 0.99 -19.95 -7.20
CA ASN A 120 2.29 -19.72 -6.57
C ASN A 120 2.36 -18.46 -5.70
N GLN A 121 1.29 -17.66 -5.68
CA GLN A 121 1.14 -16.46 -4.85
C GLN A 121 -0.19 -16.50 -4.07
N SER A 122 -0.67 -17.72 -3.78
CA SER A 122 -1.97 -17.97 -3.15
C SER A 122 -2.01 -17.70 -1.64
N ARG A 123 -0.85 -17.47 -1.01
CA ARG A 123 -0.71 -17.09 0.40
C ARG A 123 0.15 -15.85 0.54
N ILE A 124 -0.22 -14.95 1.44
CA ILE A 124 0.54 -13.73 1.75
C ILE A 124 1.05 -13.83 3.17
N LEU A 125 2.36 -13.70 3.34
CA LEU A 125 3.02 -13.71 4.63
C LEU A 125 3.46 -12.30 5.02
N ALA A 126 3.22 -11.94 6.27
CA ALA A 126 3.84 -10.81 6.95
C ALA A 126 5.10 -11.31 7.67
N LEU A 127 6.24 -10.70 7.33
CA LEU A 127 7.56 -11.05 7.81
C LEU A 127 8.07 -9.89 8.68
N THR A 128 8.22 -10.12 9.99
CA THR A 128 8.76 -9.11 10.91
C THR A 128 10.27 -9.25 11.03
N MET A 129 11.00 -8.14 10.91
CA MET A 129 12.45 -8.07 11.17
C MET A 129 12.81 -6.82 11.96
N SER A 130 14.05 -6.75 12.47
CA SER A 130 14.53 -5.56 13.18
C SER A 130 14.76 -4.39 12.21
N HIS A 131 14.75 -3.16 12.73
CA HIS A 131 15.11 -1.99 11.91
C HIS A 131 16.57 -2.04 11.46
N GLU A 132 17.48 -2.52 12.32
CA GLU A 132 18.89 -2.68 12.00
C GLU A 132 19.10 -3.62 10.81
N ASP A 133 18.49 -4.80 10.84
CA ASP A 133 18.59 -5.77 9.75
C ASP A 133 17.98 -5.23 8.44
N PHE A 134 16.89 -4.46 8.55
CA PHE A 134 16.26 -3.84 7.39
C PHE A 134 17.13 -2.72 6.79
N LEU A 135 17.71 -1.86 7.61
CA LEU A 135 18.64 -0.82 7.18
C LEU A 135 19.91 -1.42 6.58
N TRP A 136 20.44 -2.50 7.16
CA TRP A 136 21.52 -3.25 6.55
C TRP A 136 21.14 -3.74 5.15
N LEU A 137 19.95 -4.33 4.98
CA LEU A 137 19.50 -4.80 3.67
C LEU A 137 19.38 -3.65 2.65
N LEU A 138 18.85 -2.50 3.07
CA LEU A 138 18.76 -1.30 2.23
C LEU A 138 20.13 -0.72 1.87
N SER A 139 21.11 -0.78 2.77
CA SER A 139 22.48 -0.32 2.50
C SER A 139 23.17 -1.11 1.38
N GLN A 140 22.74 -2.34 1.13
CA GLN A 140 23.19 -3.18 0.00
C GLN A 140 22.45 -2.89 -1.31
N GLY A 141 21.54 -1.91 -1.30
CA GLY A 141 20.63 -1.57 -2.38
C GLY A 141 21.31 -0.92 -3.59
N VAL A 142 20.91 -1.36 -4.77
CA VAL A 142 21.21 -0.72 -6.05
C VAL A 142 19.89 -0.49 -6.78
N VAL A 143 19.60 0.77 -7.14
CA VAL A 143 18.41 1.11 -7.93
C VAL A 143 18.52 0.48 -9.30
N SER A 144 17.45 -0.22 -9.69
CA SER A 144 17.27 -0.82 -11.00
C SER A 144 16.03 -0.23 -11.65
N HIS A 145 16.14 0.13 -12.94
CA HIS A 145 14.99 0.48 -13.75
C HIS A 145 14.32 -0.81 -14.24
N ARG A 146 13.00 -0.80 -14.38
CA ARG A 146 12.24 -1.93 -14.90
C ARG A 146 12.48 -2.05 -16.40
N SER A 147 13.49 -2.81 -16.83
CA SER A 147 13.64 -3.19 -18.23
C SER A 147 12.59 -4.28 -18.57
N PRO A 148 11.76 -4.12 -19.61
CA PRO A 148 10.83 -5.17 -20.08
C PRO A 148 11.51 -6.50 -20.44
N GLU A 149 12.83 -6.47 -20.65
CA GLU A 149 13.68 -7.59 -21.06
C GLU A 149 14.10 -8.55 -19.94
N GLU A 150 13.75 -8.28 -18.67
CA GLU A 150 14.03 -9.23 -17.56
C GLU A 150 13.10 -10.47 -17.56
N LYS A 151 12.36 -10.72 -18.66
CA LYS A 151 11.80 -12.05 -18.98
C LYS A 151 12.85 -12.90 -19.71
N GLY A 152 13.97 -13.11 -19.06
CA GLY A 152 15.06 -13.88 -19.63
C GLY A 152 16.23 -13.81 -18.70
N ASP A 153 16.50 -14.91 -18.01
CA ASP A 153 17.83 -15.20 -17.50
C ASP A 153 18.79 -15.21 -18.70
N GLN A 154 19.31 -14.04 -19.06
CA GLN A 154 20.32 -13.86 -20.09
C GLN A 154 21.34 -12.85 -19.61
N GLY A 155 22.37 -13.36 -18.93
CA GLY A 155 23.75 -12.85 -19.00
C GLY A 155 24.04 -11.40 -18.57
N GLY A 156 23.06 -10.65 -18.05
CA GLY A 156 23.28 -9.29 -17.56
C GLY A 156 24.10 -9.32 -16.27
N LYS A 157 25.20 -8.55 -16.24
CA LYS A 157 26.08 -8.32 -15.07
C LYS A 157 25.34 -8.61 -13.76
N LYS A 158 25.81 -9.60 -13.00
CA LYS A 158 25.37 -9.83 -11.62
C LYS A 158 25.51 -8.51 -10.87
N LEU A 159 24.44 -7.72 -10.78
CA LEU A 159 24.31 -6.70 -9.77
C LEU A 159 24.36 -7.49 -8.46
N GLY A 160 25.54 -7.58 -7.86
CA GLY A 160 25.79 -8.39 -6.67
C GLY A 160 25.08 -7.88 -5.41
N GLY A 161 24.34 -6.78 -5.53
CA GLY A 161 23.61 -6.14 -4.45
C GLY A 161 22.11 -6.41 -4.49
N VAL A 162 21.45 -5.98 -3.42
CA VAL A 162 19.99 -5.96 -3.29
C VAL A 162 19.41 -5.03 -4.35
N ARG A 163 18.44 -5.50 -5.13
CA ARG A 163 17.82 -4.71 -6.18
C ARG A 163 16.72 -3.83 -5.61
N ILE A 164 16.73 -2.55 -5.96
CA ILE A 164 15.71 -1.60 -5.53
C ILE A 164 14.89 -1.17 -6.73
N GLN A 165 13.57 -1.31 -6.64
CA GLN A 165 12.61 -0.83 -7.63
C GLN A 165 11.61 0.11 -6.98
N TRP A 166 11.43 1.29 -7.57
CA TRP A 166 10.41 2.27 -7.19
C TRP A 166 9.22 2.16 -8.16
N ASP A 167 8.26 1.32 -7.78
CA ASP A 167 7.07 1.06 -8.56
C ASP A 167 5.95 2.08 -8.25
N PRO A 168 5.00 2.32 -9.18
CA PRO A 168 3.81 3.12 -8.90
C PRO A 168 3.01 2.56 -7.72
N GLU A 169 2.79 3.34 -6.66
CA GLU A 169 1.97 2.90 -5.52
C GLU A 169 0.50 2.73 -5.92
N ARG A 170 -0.22 1.89 -5.15
CA ARG A 170 -1.66 1.75 -5.21
C ARG A 170 -2.31 2.02 -3.86
N ASP A 171 -3.56 2.45 -3.88
CA ASP A 171 -4.41 2.29 -2.72
C ASP A 171 -4.93 0.84 -2.60
N VAL A 172 -5.66 0.59 -1.51
CA VAL A 172 -6.24 -0.74 -1.25
C VAL A 172 -7.38 -1.10 -2.19
N LYS A 173 -7.87 -0.17 -3.03
CA LYS A 173 -8.84 -0.39 -4.11
C LYS A 173 -8.16 -0.57 -5.47
N MET A 174 -6.83 -0.60 -5.52
CA MET A 174 -5.99 -0.73 -6.70
C MET A 174 -5.95 0.50 -7.62
N GLU A 175 -6.31 1.67 -7.08
CA GLU A 175 -6.16 2.96 -7.78
C GLU A 175 -4.73 3.47 -7.69
N ARG A 176 -4.25 4.09 -8.76
CA ARG A 176 -2.87 4.58 -8.85
C ARG A 176 -2.67 5.85 -8.01
N MET A 177 -1.59 5.87 -7.22
CA MET A 177 -1.21 7.02 -6.40
C MET A 177 -0.16 7.90 -7.09
N GLY A 178 -0.04 9.16 -6.65
CA GLY A 178 0.94 10.14 -7.13
C GLY A 178 2.37 9.96 -6.59
N TYR A 179 2.65 8.84 -5.92
CA TYR A 179 3.95 8.53 -5.32
C TYR A 179 4.29 7.04 -5.56
N ARG A 180 5.50 6.63 -5.16
CA ARG A 180 6.09 5.32 -5.44
C ARG A 180 6.22 4.47 -4.18
N SER A 181 6.06 3.16 -4.36
CA SER A 181 6.39 2.13 -3.38
C SER A 181 7.74 1.52 -3.68
N ILE A 182 8.48 1.16 -2.64
CA ILE A 182 9.68 0.36 -2.79
C ILE A 182 9.34 -1.14 -2.90
N GLN A 183 10.00 -1.82 -3.84
CA GLN A 183 10.06 -3.27 -3.92
C GLN A 183 11.54 -3.67 -3.92
N ILE A 184 11.89 -4.60 -3.03
CA ILE A 184 13.27 -4.93 -2.69
C ILE A 184 13.54 -6.37 -3.13
N GLY A 185 14.43 -6.53 -4.10
CA GLY A 185 14.86 -7.80 -4.65
C GLY A 185 16.09 -8.31 -3.92
N ILE A 186 15.93 -9.39 -3.17
CA ILE A 186 17.01 -10.04 -2.43
C ILE A 186 17.64 -11.09 -3.36
N PRO A 187 18.91 -10.92 -3.77
CA PRO A 187 19.58 -11.86 -4.65
C PRO A 187 19.78 -13.20 -3.95
N GLY A 188 19.77 -14.27 -4.73
CA GLY A 188 20.02 -15.61 -4.21
C GLY A 188 21.46 -15.81 -3.70
N GLY A 189 21.69 -16.91 -3.00
CA GLY A 189 22.97 -17.24 -2.36
C GLY A 189 23.08 -16.61 -0.97
N GLU A 190 24.28 -16.16 -0.61
CA GLU A 190 24.62 -15.71 0.75
C GLU A 190 23.72 -14.58 1.27
N VAL A 191 23.33 -13.63 0.42
CA VAL A 191 22.47 -12.52 0.81
C VAL A 191 21.06 -13.02 1.20
N CYS A 192 20.51 -13.95 0.43
CA CYS A 192 19.21 -14.56 0.74
C CYS A 192 19.28 -15.43 2.00
N GLU A 193 20.35 -16.20 2.17
CA GLU A 193 20.57 -17.02 3.38
C GLU A 193 20.66 -16.16 4.64
N ARG A 194 21.41 -15.06 4.57
CA ARG A 194 21.48 -14.09 5.67
C ARG A 194 20.13 -13.42 5.93
N TRP A 195 19.44 -12.97 4.88
CA TRP A 195 18.12 -12.35 5.01
C TRP A 195 17.09 -13.27 5.67
N VAL A 196 17.06 -14.56 5.31
CA VAL A 196 16.15 -15.53 5.95
C VAL A 196 16.38 -15.59 7.47
N GLY A 197 17.64 -15.57 7.92
CA GLY A 197 17.98 -15.55 9.36
C GLY A 197 17.61 -14.24 10.09
N MET A 198 17.35 -13.16 9.36
CA MET A 198 16.91 -11.88 9.90
C MET A 198 15.41 -11.83 10.17
N VAL A 199 14.61 -12.71 9.54
CA VAL A 199 13.16 -12.79 9.78
C VAL A 199 12.91 -13.38 11.18
N LYS A 200 12.20 -12.63 12.03
CA LYS A 200 11.95 -12.98 13.43
C LYS A 200 10.55 -13.51 13.70
N LYS A 201 9.59 -13.18 12.84
CA LYS A 201 8.20 -13.63 12.93
C LYS A 201 7.61 -13.77 11.55
N ILE A 202 6.82 -14.82 11.35
CA ILE A 202 6.10 -15.10 10.11
C ILE A 202 4.62 -15.30 10.43
N GLU A 203 3.77 -14.44 9.88
CA GLU A 203 2.32 -14.53 10.05
C GLU A 203 1.64 -14.70 8.69
N ASP A 204 0.70 -15.63 8.61
CA ASP A 204 -0.17 -15.73 7.44
C ASP A 204 -1.27 -14.69 7.53
N VAL A 205 -1.28 -13.74 6.59
CA VAL A 205 -2.26 -12.66 6.52
C VAL A 205 -3.15 -12.81 5.28
N THR A 206 -3.23 -14.02 4.72
CA THR A 206 -4.04 -14.30 3.52
C THR A 206 -5.52 -14.01 3.76
N ASP A 207 -6.07 -14.44 4.89
CA ASP A 207 -7.51 -14.26 5.16
C ASP A 207 -7.85 -12.78 5.33
N LYS A 208 -6.94 -11.98 5.91
CA LYS A 208 -7.07 -10.52 5.96
C LYS A 208 -7.14 -9.90 4.57
N ALA A 209 -6.26 -10.33 3.65
CA ALA A 209 -6.26 -9.83 2.27
C ALA A 209 -7.54 -10.19 1.51
N ARG A 210 -8.04 -11.42 1.69
CA ARG A 210 -9.26 -11.89 1.04
C ARG A 210 -10.50 -11.21 1.59
N GLU A 211 -10.55 -11.01 2.91
CA GLU A 211 -11.63 -10.29 3.56
C GLU A 211 -11.66 -8.81 3.15
N LEU A 212 -10.49 -8.16 3.06
CA LEU A 212 -10.38 -6.81 2.51
C LEU A 212 -10.97 -6.72 1.10
N LYS A 213 -10.63 -7.69 0.23
CA LYS A 213 -11.19 -7.73 -1.13
C LYS A 213 -12.71 -7.88 -1.09
N ARG A 214 -13.22 -8.83 -0.29
CA ARG A 214 -14.65 -9.09 -0.14
C ARG A 214 -15.41 -7.82 0.29
N VAL A 215 -14.90 -7.12 1.31
CA VAL A 215 -15.53 -5.89 1.82
C VAL A 215 -15.50 -4.78 0.78
N ILE A 216 -14.41 -4.60 0.02
CA ILE A 216 -14.34 -3.59 -1.03
C ILE A 216 -15.31 -3.91 -2.18
N ASP A 217 -15.43 -5.18 -2.56
CA ASP A 217 -16.35 -5.61 -3.63
C ASP A 217 -17.83 -5.41 -3.22
N GLU A 218 -18.17 -5.72 -1.96
CA GLU A 218 -19.53 -5.60 -1.43
C GLU A 218 -19.93 -4.17 -1.03
N ARG A 219 -18.95 -3.34 -0.64
CA ARG A 219 -19.15 -1.97 -0.17
C ARG A 219 -18.18 -1.02 -0.88
N PRO A 220 -18.40 -0.68 -2.15
CA PRO A 220 -17.47 0.16 -2.93
C PRO A 220 -17.22 1.54 -2.31
N GLU A 221 -18.17 2.06 -1.53
CA GLU A 221 -18.08 3.33 -0.81
C GLU A 221 -17.29 3.28 0.50
N VAL A 222 -16.88 2.08 0.96
CA VAL A 222 -16.14 1.92 2.21
C VAL A 222 -14.87 2.76 2.19
N THR A 223 -14.61 3.47 3.29
CA THR A 223 -13.44 4.34 3.43
C THR A 223 -12.25 3.55 3.98
N VAL A 224 -11.04 4.00 3.69
CA VAL A 224 -9.82 3.40 4.26
C VAL A 224 -9.79 3.46 5.79
N GLY A 225 -10.44 4.47 6.39
CA GLY A 225 -10.57 4.58 7.85
C GLY A 225 -11.34 3.42 8.45
N VAL A 226 -12.51 3.11 7.89
CA VAL A 226 -13.33 1.95 8.31
C VAL A 226 -12.56 0.64 8.11
N LEU A 227 -11.85 0.49 6.97
CA LEU A 227 -11.06 -0.71 6.71
C LEU A 227 -9.89 -0.89 7.70
N LYS A 228 -9.31 0.21 8.22
CA LYS A 228 -8.31 0.18 9.30
C LYS A 228 -8.92 -0.21 10.63
N GLU A 229 -10.07 0.35 10.98
CA GLU A 229 -10.81 -0.02 12.20
C GLU A 229 -11.22 -1.50 12.20
N MET A 230 -11.54 -2.06 11.03
CA MET A 230 -11.80 -3.49 10.84
C MET A 230 -10.52 -4.35 10.89
N GLY A 231 -9.33 -3.75 10.99
CA GLY A 231 -8.04 -4.46 11.01
C GLY A 231 -7.60 -5.04 9.66
N LEU A 232 -8.29 -4.68 8.58
CA LEU A 232 -8.05 -5.18 7.21
C LEU A 232 -6.95 -4.41 6.48
N VAL A 233 -6.75 -3.15 6.88
CA VAL A 233 -5.68 -2.29 6.37
C VAL A 233 -4.77 -1.89 7.54
N PRO A 234 -3.48 -2.22 7.52
CA PRO A 234 -2.56 -1.82 8.57
C PRO A 234 -2.33 -0.30 8.54
N GLU A 235 -2.00 0.27 9.69
CA GLU A 235 -1.55 1.66 9.80
C GLU A 235 -0.08 1.80 9.39
N GLU A 236 0.14 1.91 8.08
CA GLU A 236 1.48 2.09 7.54
C GLU A 236 1.94 3.54 7.70
N LYS A 237 3.04 3.70 8.45
CA LYS A 237 3.69 4.99 8.73
C LYS A 237 4.98 5.10 7.92
N VAL A 238 5.47 6.32 7.79
CA VAL A 238 6.74 6.58 7.11
C VAL A 238 7.86 5.92 7.90
N PHE A 239 8.63 5.07 7.23
CA PHE A 239 9.87 4.55 7.77
C PHE A 239 11.00 5.52 7.39
N GLU A 240 11.37 6.38 8.34
CA GLU A 240 12.41 7.38 8.13
C GLU A 240 13.79 6.73 8.02
N ILE A 241 14.57 7.19 7.04
CA ILE A 241 15.97 6.81 6.85
C ILE A 241 16.80 8.05 7.10
N GLU A 242 17.49 8.07 8.24
CA GLU A 242 18.36 9.18 8.66
C GLU A 242 19.70 9.17 7.91
N ASP A 243 20.18 7.99 7.52
CA ASP A 243 21.43 7.83 6.79
C ASP A 243 21.30 8.34 5.34
N GLU A 244 21.91 9.49 5.07
CA GLU A 244 21.91 10.15 3.76
C GLU A 244 22.52 9.29 2.65
N GLU A 245 23.54 8.48 2.97
CA GLU A 245 24.19 7.60 1.99
C GLU A 245 23.25 6.45 1.59
N VAL A 246 22.49 5.90 2.55
CA VAL A 246 21.43 4.94 2.24
C VAL A 246 20.36 5.60 1.36
N ARG A 247 19.85 6.78 1.72
CA ARG A 247 18.85 7.49 0.90
C ARG A 247 19.32 7.72 -0.53
N ARG A 248 20.58 8.17 -0.68
CA ARG A 248 21.23 8.41 -1.98
C ARG A 248 21.34 7.13 -2.80
N ARG A 249 21.74 6.02 -2.19
CA ARG A 249 21.80 4.69 -2.84
C ARG A 249 20.44 4.19 -3.30
N LEU A 250 19.40 4.45 -2.51
CA LEU A 250 18.02 4.12 -2.86
C LEU A 250 17.42 5.09 -3.89
N GLY A 251 18.13 6.17 -4.26
CA GLY A 251 17.64 7.16 -5.21
C GLY A 251 16.37 7.88 -4.76
N MET A 252 16.17 8.02 -3.44
CA MET A 252 14.99 8.66 -2.85
C MET A 252 14.91 10.14 -3.21
N ASP A 253 16.07 10.78 -3.30
CA ASP A 253 16.21 12.22 -3.53
C ASP A 253 16.54 12.56 -5.00
N TRP A 254 16.44 11.58 -5.91
CA TRP A 254 16.63 11.84 -7.34
C TRP A 254 15.47 12.66 -7.91
N PRO A 255 15.73 13.53 -8.91
CA PRO A 255 14.68 14.25 -9.62
C PRO A 255 13.58 13.31 -10.13
N VAL A 256 12.35 13.79 -10.11
CA VAL A 256 11.21 13.07 -10.70
C VAL A 256 11.34 13.15 -12.21
N GLU A 257 11.61 12.01 -12.86
CA GLU A 257 11.54 11.92 -14.31
C GLU A 257 10.07 12.06 -14.77
N PRO A 258 9.80 12.84 -15.83
CA PRO A 258 8.45 12.92 -16.40
C PRO A 258 8.02 11.54 -16.93
N GLU A 259 6.78 11.15 -16.62
CA GLU A 259 6.19 9.86 -17.05
C GLU A 259 5.82 9.83 -18.53
#